data_AF-A0A4P6BGN5-F1
#
_entry.id   AF-A0A4P6BGN5-F1
#
_cell.length_a   1.000
_cell.length_b   1.000
_cell.length_c   1.000
_cell.angle_alpha   90.00
_cell.angle_beta   90.00
_cell.angle_gamma   90.00
#
_symmetry.space_group_name_H-M   'P 1'
#
loop_
_entity.id
_entity.type
_entity.pdbx_description
1 polymer ?
#
loop_
_entity_poly.entity_id
_entity_poly.type
_entity_poly.pdbx_seq_one_letter_code
_entity_poly.pdbx_strand_id
1 'polypeptide(L)'
;MGIYEAVKKVNEGGGLEFTKNREKGEFDTLLNRPVTIENIAILDSRFYEGKENAVFTVEGDAAHFYRTGGETVVAQLKDLQEGLDEDGLDWDVLTLTFQQVRSKQGRRYYVVKAQLKPEVEAQLAERASQEAEAENIPL
;
A
#
# COMPACT_ATOMS: atom_id res chain seq x y z
N MET A 1 -22.45 5.48 -9.48
CA MET A 1 -21.96 6.83 -9.11
C MET A 1 -22.09 7.73 -10.34
N GLY A 2 -22.64 8.94 -10.21
CA GLY A 2 -22.87 9.85 -11.35
C GLY A 2 -21.65 10.74 -11.67
N ILE A 3 -21.56 11.25 -12.90
CA ILE A 3 -20.42 12.08 -13.35
C ILE A 3 -20.23 13.36 -12.52
N TYR A 4 -21.31 13.97 -12.03
CA TYR A 4 -21.24 15.15 -11.17
C TYR A 4 -20.62 14.87 -9.80
N GLU A 5 -20.97 13.73 -9.19
CA GLU A 5 -20.38 13.30 -7.92
C GLU A 5 -18.91 12.95 -8.11
N ALA A 6 -18.57 12.26 -9.20
CA ALA A 6 -17.18 11.93 -9.53
C ALA A 6 -16.34 13.20 -9.72
N VAL A 7 -16.82 14.19 -10.47
CA VAL A 7 -16.13 15.47 -10.69
C VAL A 7 -15.98 16.27 -9.39
N LYS A 8 -17.04 16.31 -8.55
CA LYS A 8 -16.97 16.95 -7.24
C LYS A 8 -15.93 16.27 -6.34
N LYS A 9 -15.95 14.94 -6.27
CA LYS A 9 -14.99 14.15 -5.51
C LYS A 9 -13.56 14.43 -5.99
N VAL A 10 -13.32 14.42 -7.30
CA VAL A 10 -12.00 14.77 -7.89
C VAL A 10 -11.56 16.18 -7.51
N ASN A 11 -12.45 17.17 -7.60
CA ASN A 11 -12.14 18.57 -7.30
C ASN A 11 -11.94 18.85 -5.81
N GLU A 12 -12.55 18.07 -4.92
CA GLU A 12 -12.35 18.13 -3.46
C GLU A 12 -11.04 17.45 -3.01
N GLY A 13 -10.25 16.89 -3.94
CA GLY A 13 -9.03 16.13 -3.64
C GLY A 13 -9.33 14.66 -3.35
N GLY A 14 -10.31 14.10 -4.06
CA GLY A 14 -10.84 12.75 -3.88
C GLY A 14 -9.74 11.71 -3.80
N GLY A 15 -9.80 10.91 -2.74
CA GLY A 15 -8.79 9.89 -2.43
C GLY A 15 -7.79 10.30 -1.35
N LEU A 16 -7.75 11.56 -0.90
CA LEU A 16 -6.87 12.00 0.20
C LEU A 16 -7.61 12.43 1.47
N GLU A 17 -8.91 12.12 1.60
CA GLU A 17 -9.71 12.51 2.76
C GLU A 17 -9.12 11.98 4.08
N PHE A 18 -8.46 10.82 4.05
CA PHE A 18 -7.77 10.22 5.20
C PHE A 18 -6.59 11.05 5.73
N THR A 19 -6.10 12.04 4.96
CA THR A 19 -5.04 12.97 5.39
C THR A 19 -5.58 14.21 6.13
N LYS A 20 -6.91 14.40 6.14
CA LYS A 20 -7.54 15.57 6.77
C LYS A 20 -7.23 15.59 8.26
N ASN A 21 -6.77 16.74 8.76
CA ASN A 21 -6.32 16.95 10.14
C ASN A 21 -5.07 16.17 10.57
N ARG A 22 -4.33 15.58 9.63
CA ARG A 22 -3.03 14.95 9.88
C ARG A 22 -1.91 15.82 9.34
N GLU A 23 -0.78 15.85 10.03
CA GLU A 23 0.42 16.53 9.56
C GLU A 23 1.26 15.61 8.67
N LYS A 24 2.08 16.19 7.80
CA LYS A 24 2.98 15.38 6.98
C LYS A 24 4.12 14.85 7.86
N GLY A 25 4.16 13.54 8.06
CA GLY A 25 5.26 12.86 8.73
C GLY A 25 6.51 12.74 7.86
N GLU A 26 7.65 12.57 8.52
CA GLU A 26 8.93 12.30 7.86
C GLU A 26 9.03 10.81 7.51
N PHE A 27 9.04 10.47 6.21
CA PHE A 27 9.06 9.08 5.76
C PHE A 27 10.24 8.27 6.33
N ASP A 28 11.40 8.91 6.51
CA ASP A 28 12.59 8.28 7.07
C ASP A 28 12.39 7.74 8.50
N THR A 29 11.38 8.25 9.23
CA THR A 29 11.03 7.75 10.58
C THR A 29 10.40 6.37 10.56
N LEU A 30 9.87 5.93 9.41
CA LEU A 30 9.26 4.62 9.22
C LEU A 30 10.29 3.53 8.83
N LEU A 31 11.53 3.91 8.54
CA LEU A 31 12.53 2.97 8.05
C LEU A 31 12.92 1.93 9.10
N ASN A 32 13.02 0.67 8.67
CA ASN A 32 13.40 -0.49 9.46
C ASN A 32 12.48 -0.74 10.67
N ARG A 33 11.22 -0.31 10.57
CA ARG A 33 10.18 -0.56 11.57
C ARG A 33 9.01 -1.30 10.89
N PRO A 34 8.42 -2.29 11.57
CA PRO A 34 7.18 -2.88 11.11
C PRO A 34 6.06 -1.84 11.20
N VAL A 35 5.30 -1.68 10.12
CA VAL A 35 4.16 -0.78 10.03
C VAL A 35 3.04 -1.45 9.25
N THR A 36 1.80 -1.13 9.60
CA THR A 36 0.61 -1.54 8.85
C THR A 36 0.00 -0.29 8.24
N ILE A 37 -0.32 -0.34 6.95
CA ILE A 37 -0.96 0.77 6.25
C ILE A 37 -2.45 0.73 6.55
N GLU A 38 -3.02 1.88 6.93
CA GLU A 38 -4.47 2.01 7.19
C GLU A 38 -5.20 2.45 5.91
N ASN A 39 -4.64 3.46 5.22
CA ASN A 39 -5.17 3.96 3.95
C ASN A 39 -4.01 4.34 3.04
N ILE A 40 -4.16 4.13 1.74
CA ILE A 40 -3.20 4.56 0.71
C ILE A 40 -3.92 5.15 -0.50
N ALA A 41 -3.27 6.12 -1.12
CA ALA A 41 -3.62 6.64 -2.44
C ALA A 41 -2.34 6.81 -3.26
N ILE A 42 -2.39 6.36 -4.50
CA ILE A 42 -1.31 6.52 -5.47
C ILE A 42 -1.70 7.62 -6.44
N LEU A 43 -0.84 8.63 -6.55
CA LEU A 43 -1.14 9.88 -7.24
C LEU A 43 -0.01 10.29 -8.17
N ASP A 44 -0.37 10.79 -9.35
CA ASP A 44 0.58 11.42 -10.25
C ASP A 44 1.18 12.69 -9.62
N SER A 45 2.49 12.83 -9.77
CA SER A 45 3.25 13.98 -9.32
C SER A 45 2.93 15.20 -10.20
N ARG A 46 2.34 16.23 -9.60
CA ARG A 46 2.11 17.52 -10.27
C ARG A 46 3.40 18.24 -10.68
N PHE A 47 4.54 17.91 -10.08
CA PHE A 47 5.81 18.60 -10.29
C PHE A 47 6.75 17.89 -11.26
N TYR A 48 6.52 16.61 -11.51
CA TYR A 48 7.40 15.78 -12.32
C TYR A 48 6.55 14.84 -13.16
N GLU A 49 6.48 15.13 -14.45
CA GLU A 49 5.73 14.35 -15.42
C GLU A 49 6.18 12.88 -15.40
N GLY A 50 5.20 11.96 -15.36
CA GLY A 50 5.44 10.51 -15.32
C GLY A 50 5.95 9.96 -13.98
N LYS A 51 6.04 10.78 -12.92
CA LYS A 51 6.36 10.27 -11.57
C LYS A 51 5.12 10.14 -10.73
N GLU A 52 5.10 9.12 -9.88
CA GLU A 52 4.00 8.89 -8.95
C GLU A 52 4.45 9.05 -7.50
N ASN A 53 3.49 9.31 -6.62
CA ASN A 53 3.68 9.32 -5.19
C ASN A 53 2.66 8.38 -4.55
N ALA A 54 3.11 7.59 -3.58
CA ALA A 54 2.23 6.93 -2.63
C ALA A 54 2.05 7.86 -1.42
N VAL A 55 0.81 8.22 -1.12
CA VAL A 55 0.41 8.93 0.09
C VAL A 55 -0.37 7.96 0.95
N PHE A 56 0.02 7.78 2.21
CA PHE A 56 -0.58 6.75 3.05
C PHE A 56 -0.58 7.14 4.51
N THR A 57 -1.31 6.37 5.30
CA THR A 57 -1.39 6.49 6.76
C THR A 57 -1.03 5.16 7.39
N VAL A 58 -0.53 5.20 8.63
CA VAL A 58 -0.06 4.03 9.36
C VAL A 58 -0.95 3.79 10.57
N GLU A 59 -1.29 2.52 10.80
CA GLU A 59 -2.05 2.07 11.97
C GLU A 59 -1.35 2.52 13.27
N GLY A 60 -2.11 3.10 14.19
CA GLY A 60 -1.58 3.62 15.46
C GLY A 60 -0.94 5.01 15.38
N ASP A 61 -0.80 5.60 14.18
CA ASP A 61 -0.36 6.99 13.99
C ASP A 61 -1.50 7.86 13.42
N ALA A 62 -2.34 8.33 14.32
CA ALA A 62 -3.45 9.23 13.98
C ALA A 62 -3.00 10.67 13.69
N ALA A 63 -1.75 11.03 14.02
CA ALA A 63 -1.26 12.40 13.88
C ALA A 63 -0.70 12.68 12.49
N HIS A 64 -0.15 11.66 11.82
CA HIS A 64 0.58 11.86 10.57
C HIS A 64 0.00 11.12 9.36
N PHE A 65 0.23 11.71 8.19
CA PHE A 65 0.24 10.99 6.92
C PHE A 65 1.66 11.01 6.34
N TYR A 66 1.99 10.02 5.53
CA TYR A 66 3.31 9.84 4.94
C TYR A 66 3.22 9.91 3.43
N ARG A 67 4.33 10.31 2.79
CA ARG A 67 4.46 10.31 1.34
C ARG A 67 5.81 9.77 0.92
N THR A 68 5.81 8.87 -0.06
CA THR A 68 7.01 8.48 -0.79
C THR A 68 6.82 8.66 -2.29
N GLY A 69 7.85 9.19 -2.95
CA GLY A 69 7.92 9.33 -4.40
C GLY A 69 9.07 8.53 -5.00
N GLY A 70 9.60 7.55 -4.25
CA GLY A 70 10.63 6.65 -4.76
C GLY A 70 10.00 5.66 -5.75
N GLU A 71 10.48 5.65 -6.98
CA GLU A 71 9.93 4.82 -8.06
C GLU A 71 9.79 3.33 -7.67
N THR A 72 10.86 2.76 -7.10
CA THR A 72 10.86 1.34 -6.67
C THR A 72 9.84 1.05 -5.57
N VAL A 73 9.78 1.89 -4.54
CA VAL A 73 8.87 1.67 -3.41
C VAL A 73 7.41 1.90 -3.84
N VAL A 74 7.14 2.87 -4.72
CA VAL A 74 5.79 3.10 -5.26
C VAL A 74 5.34 1.93 -6.13
N ALA A 75 6.21 1.41 -7.01
CA ALA A 75 5.89 0.22 -7.82
C ALA A 75 5.58 -0.99 -6.94
N GLN A 76 6.40 -1.27 -5.92
CA GLN A 76 6.14 -2.38 -5.00
C GLN A 76 4.83 -2.22 -4.21
N LEU A 77 4.43 -1.00 -3.87
CA LEU A 77 3.13 -0.75 -3.22
C LEU A 77 1.96 -0.95 -4.20
N LYS A 78 2.15 -0.71 -5.50
CA LYS A 78 1.14 -1.04 -6.53
C LYS A 78 0.96 -2.55 -6.66
N ASP A 79 2.05 -3.29 -6.77
CA ASP A 79 2.00 -4.75 -6.90
C ASP A 79 1.27 -5.37 -5.70
N LEU A 80 1.48 -4.82 -4.49
CA LEU A 80 0.76 -5.23 -3.28
C LEU A 80 -0.72 -4.83 -3.32
N GLN A 81 -1.07 -3.62 -3.78
CA GLN A 81 -2.47 -3.20 -3.93
C GLN A 81 -3.22 -4.12 -4.89
N GLU A 82 -2.61 -4.47 -6.03
CA GLU A 82 -3.23 -5.35 -7.03
C GLU A 82 -3.51 -6.73 -6.44
N GLY A 83 -2.53 -7.34 -5.75
CA GLY A 83 -2.75 -8.63 -5.08
C GLY A 83 -3.80 -8.59 -3.97
N LEU A 84 -3.86 -7.50 -3.19
CA LEU A 84 -4.91 -7.29 -2.18
C LEU A 84 -6.29 -7.18 -2.83
N ASP A 85 -6.42 -6.43 -3.92
CA ASP A 85 -7.67 -6.25 -4.65
C ASP A 85 -8.16 -7.57 -5.28
N GLU A 86 -7.23 -8.39 -5.81
CA GLU A 86 -7.53 -9.73 -6.36
C GLU A 86 -8.09 -10.68 -5.29
N ASP A 87 -7.50 -10.68 -4.10
CA ASP A 87 -7.92 -11.52 -2.97
C ASP A 87 -9.10 -10.92 -2.16
N GLY A 88 -9.53 -9.69 -2.48
CA GLY A 88 -10.56 -8.95 -1.76
C GLY A 88 -10.16 -8.63 -0.31
N LEU A 89 -8.87 -8.37 -0.08
CA LEU A 89 -8.28 -8.06 1.22
C LEU A 89 -7.92 -6.57 1.33
N ASP A 90 -7.85 -6.08 2.56
CA ASP A 90 -7.39 -4.72 2.85
C ASP A 90 -5.93 -4.73 3.37
N TRP A 91 -5.31 -3.54 3.46
CA TRP A 91 -3.91 -3.38 3.88
C TRP A 91 -3.61 -3.82 5.32
N ASP A 92 -4.65 -3.96 6.15
CA ASP A 92 -4.54 -4.38 7.54
C ASP A 92 -4.02 -5.82 7.70
N VAL A 93 -4.09 -6.63 6.64
CA VAL A 93 -3.55 -8.00 6.61
C VAL A 93 -2.03 -8.05 6.46
N LEU A 94 -1.38 -6.94 6.11
CA LEU A 94 0.05 -6.87 5.85
C LEU A 94 0.80 -6.17 6.98
N THR A 95 1.99 -6.71 7.28
CA THR A 95 3.05 -6.00 7.99
C THR A 95 4.12 -5.62 6.99
N LEU A 96 4.36 -4.31 6.83
CA LEU A 96 5.34 -3.76 5.93
C LEU A 96 6.57 -3.29 6.70
N THR A 97 7.74 -3.39 6.08
CA THR A 97 8.97 -2.76 6.56
C THR A 97 9.64 -2.05 5.40
N PHE A 98 9.74 -0.73 5.49
CA PHE A 98 10.46 0.09 4.53
C PHE A 98 11.96 0.04 4.83
N GLN A 99 12.78 -0.22 3.81
CA GLN A 99 14.23 -0.27 3.96
C GLN A 99 14.90 0.65 2.95
N GLN A 100 15.99 1.29 3.37
CA GLN A 100 16.87 2.00 2.47
C GLN A 100 18.02 1.07 2.06
N VAL A 101 18.13 0.80 0.77
CA VAL A 101 19.17 -0.05 0.18
C VAL A 101 20.07 0.80 -0.70
N ARG A 102 21.38 0.52 -0.65
CA ARG A 102 22.37 1.15 -1.53
C ARG A 102 22.70 0.20 -2.67
N SER A 103 22.57 0.66 -3.91
CA SER A 103 23.00 -0.11 -5.07
C SER A 103 24.52 -0.22 -5.14
N LYS A 104 25.00 -1.16 -5.96
CA LYS A 104 26.45 -1.31 -6.25
C LYS A 104 27.08 -0.03 -6.82
N GLN A 105 26.28 0.81 -7.48
CA GLN A 105 26.70 2.11 -8.04
C GLN A 105 26.56 3.27 -7.03
N GLY A 106 26.25 2.98 -5.76
CA GLY A 106 26.19 3.95 -4.68
C GLY A 106 24.87 4.73 -4.56
N ARG A 107 23.92 4.53 -5.46
CA ARG A 107 22.58 5.16 -5.43
C ARG A 107 21.74 4.56 -4.31
N ARG A 108 20.94 5.37 -3.63
CA ARG A 108 20.05 4.94 -2.55
C ARG A 108 18.64 4.75 -3.10
N TYR A 109 18.03 3.62 -2.78
CA TYR A 109 16.66 3.28 -3.13
C TYR A 109 15.92 2.86 -1.87
N TYR A 110 14.63 3.17 -1.82
CA TYR A 110 13.74 2.63 -0.80
C TYR A 110 13.04 1.40 -1.38
N VAL A 111 12.94 0.34 -0.58
CA VAL A 111 12.26 -0.90 -0.92
C VAL A 111 11.29 -1.29 0.19
N VAL A 112 10.26 -2.04 -0.14
CA VAL A 112 9.28 -2.62 0.79
C VAL A 112 9.60 -4.09 1.00
N LYS A 113 9.57 -4.54 2.25
CA LYS A 113 9.35 -5.94 2.60
C LYS A 113 7.95 -6.08 3.16
N ALA A 114 7.16 -6.99 2.61
CA ALA A 114 5.81 -7.29 3.08
C ALA A 114 5.75 -8.70 3.64
N GLN A 115 4.97 -8.88 4.69
CA GLN A 115 4.64 -10.16 5.30
C GLN A 115 3.14 -10.17 5.58
N LEU A 116 2.46 -11.27 5.23
CA LEU A 116 1.11 -11.51 5.70
C LEU A 116 1.13 -11.65 7.23
N LYS A 117 0.10 -11.12 7.89
CA LYS A 117 -0.12 -11.43 9.31
C LYS A 117 -0.41 -12.94 9.42
N PRO A 118 0.14 -13.64 10.44
CA PRO A 118 0.08 -15.11 10.53
C PRO A 118 -1.34 -15.68 10.46
N GLU A 119 -2.32 -14.95 11.00
CA GLU A 119 -3.73 -15.34 11.01
C GLU A 119 -4.34 -15.37 9.60
N VAL A 120 -3.92 -14.45 8.73
CA VAL A 120 -4.41 -14.34 7.35
C VAL A 120 -3.71 -15.35 6.45
N GLU A 121 -2.40 -15.55 6.64
CA GLU A 121 -1.63 -16.57 5.93
C GLU A 121 -2.22 -17.97 6.15
N ALA A 122 -2.61 -18.29 7.39
CA ALA A 122 -3.27 -19.56 7.70
C ALA A 122 -4.63 -19.72 6.99
N GLN A 123 -5.44 -18.66 6.94
CA GLN A 123 -6.76 -18.68 6.28
C GLN A 123 -6.65 -18.86 4.77
N LEU A 124 -5.69 -18.16 4.12
CA LEU A 124 -5.46 -18.29 2.69
C LEU A 124 -4.92 -19.68 2.33
N ALA A 125 -4.03 -20.24 3.15
CA ALA A 125 -3.54 -21.60 2.97
C ALA A 125 -4.67 -22.65 3.09
N GLU A 126 -5.59 -22.47 4.04
CA GLU A 126 -6.74 -23.36 4.21
C GLU A 126 -7.69 -23.28 3.00
N ARG A 127 -8.00 -22.07 2.52
CA ARG A 127 -8.82 -21.87 1.31
C ARG A 127 -8.20 -22.54 0.08
N ALA A 128 -6.91 -22.32 -0.15
CA ALA A 128 -6.20 -22.93 -1.27
C ALA A 128 -6.22 -24.47 -1.19
N SER A 129 -6.15 -25.04 0.02
CA SER A 129 -6.26 -26.49 0.21
C SER A 129 -7.66 -27.03 -0.09
N GLN A 130 -8.72 -26.30 0.29
CA GLN A 130 -10.11 -26.70 0.05
C GLN A 130 -10.48 -26.60 -1.44
N GLU A 131 -9.98 -25.59 -2.15
CA GLU A 131 -10.18 -25.43 -3.60
C GLU A 131 -9.46 -26.53 -4.38
N ALA A 132 -8.23 -26.88 -3.99
CA ALA A 132 -7.49 -27.98 -4.60
C ALA A 132 -8.13 -29.36 -4.36
N GLU A 133 -8.82 -29.56 -3.23
CA GLU A 133 -9.61 -30.77 -2.97
C GLU A 133 -10.93 -30.80 -3.78
N ALA A 134 -11.57 -29.65 -3.98
CA ALA A 134 -12.80 -29.54 -4.78
C ALA A 134 -12.56 -29.79 -6.28
N GLU A 135 -11.41 -29.38 -6.82
CA GLU A 135 -11.03 -29.65 -8.21
C GLU A 135 -10.64 -31.13 -8.46
N ASN A 136 -10.34 -31.89 -7.40
CA ASN A 136 -9.91 -33.29 -7.49
C ASN A 136 -11.05 -34.31 -7.33
N ILE A 137 -12.32 -33.87 -7.33
CA ILE A 137 -13.47 -34.78 -7.30
C ILE A 137 -13.73 -35.30 -8.74
N PRO A 138 -13.50 -36.60 -9.04
CA PRO A 138 -13.88 -37.14 -10.33
C PRO A 138 -15.41 -37.24 -10.42
N LEU A 139 -15.96 -36.78 -11.56
CA LEU A 139 -17.37 -36.94 -11.95
C LEU A 139 -17.81 -38.41 -11.99
#